data_AF-A0A857J7A6-F1
#
_entry.id   AF-A0A857J7A6-F1
#
_cell.length_a   1.000
_cell.length_b   1.000
_cell.length_c   1.000
_cell.angle_alpha   90.00
_cell.angle_beta   90.00
_cell.angle_gamma   90.00
#
_symmetry.space_group_name_H-M   'P 1'
#
loop_
_entity.id
_entity.type
_entity.pdbx_description
1 polymer ?
#
loop_
_entity_poly.entity_id
_entity_poly.type
_entity_poly.pdbx_seq_one_letter_code
_entity_poly.pdbx_strand_id
1 'polypeptide(L)'
;MSTIPRDPARPSLHGARRGLGRYPVRYSAFGLCLLAVLVLAFIHDTASAWWWIATALAVVLSVVGFRDLAQTRHAILRNYPVLGHLRFFFEFIRPEIRQYFIESDNETLPFSRAQRSLVYQRAKGEPDNRPFGTQLDAGLQGYEWINHSMSPSKLASHDFRVWIGGRPGAPSSSVEPCTQPYEASVFNISAMSFGSLSANAILALNKGAAQGGFAHDTGEGSISRHHRVHGGDLIWEVASGYFGCRNDDGSFNEEKFTANAREPQVKMIEIKLSQGAKPGHGGILPGTKVTPEIAEARGVPVGVDCISPSSHSAFSTPVEMMHFIVRLRRLSGGKPVGFKFCLGHPWEWFALVKAMLQTGITPDFIVVDGAEGGTGAAPVEFTDHVGAPVQEGLLLVHNTLVGAGLRKRISLGCAGKVISAFDIARYMALGADWCNAGRGFMLALGCIQAQTCHTGNCPTGVTTQDPQRQQALVVPDKAERVTRFHHHTLEALKELVQAAGLEHPQQITAHHIVRRVTDTEVRLLSNLLLQVEAGALLGPLDELPTVFRLYWPLASADSFRAQEAVPGPAPQHAGATLPTAVLAPRSSL
;
A
#
# COMPACT_ATOMS: atom_id res chain seq x y z
N MET A 1 24.74 12.63 43.14
CA MET A 1 26.17 12.98 43.34
C MET A 1 27.01 11.80 42.88
N SER A 2 27.61 11.90 41.71
CA SER A 2 28.63 10.98 41.20
C SER A 2 29.51 11.81 40.27
N THR A 3 30.74 12.03 40.71
CA THR A 3 31.76 12.90 40.12
C THR A 3 32.54 12.12 39.08
N ILE A 4 32.42 12.48 37.80
CA ILE A 4 33.31 12.01 36.75
C ILE A 4 34.65 12.77 36.87
N PRO A 5 35.82 12.09 36.88
CA PRO A 5 37.10 12.75 37.00
C PRO A 5 37.45 13.50 35.71
N ARG A 6 37.93 14.74 35.85
CA ARG A 6 38.47 15.53 34.74
C ARG A 6 39.91 15.09 34.47
N ASP A 7 40.14 14.62 33.25
CA ASP A 7 41.44 14.34 32.67
C ASP A 7 42.26 15.64 32.49
N PRO A 8 43.48 15.78 33.07
CA PRO A 8 44.28 17.00 33.00
C PRO A 8 45.32 16.93 31.87
N ALA A 9 44.90 16.78 30.61
CA ALA A 9 45.83 16.85 29.48
C ALA A 9 45.15 17.14 28.14
N ARG A 10 44.57 18.33 27.96
CA ARG A 10 44.40 18.90 26.60
C ARG A 10 44.81 20.37 26.60
N PRO A 11 45.77 20.78 25.77
CA PRO A 11 46.11 22.19 25.62
C PRO A 11 44.87 22.94 25.12
N SER A 12 44.52 24.03 25.80
CA SER A 12 43.51 24.96 25.34
C SER A 12 43.98 25.59 24.03
N LEU A 13 43.42 25.13 22.91
CA LEU A 13 43.41 25.90 21.66
C LEU A 13 42.45 27.09 21.84
N HIS A 14 42.84 28.02 22.71
CA HIS A 14 42.27 29.37 22.83
C HIS A 14 43.37 30.35 22.42
N GLY A 15 43.68 30.34 21.13
CA GLY A 15 44.59 31.26 20.51
C GLY A 15 44.31 31.33 19.01
N ALA A 16 43.92 32.52 18.56
CA ALA A 16 43.89 32.96 17.17
C ALA A 16 42.85 32.36 16.21
N ARG A 17 41.57 32.79 16.33
CA ARG A 17 40.74 33.26 15.18
C ARG A 17 39.71 34.31 15.65
N ARG A 18 40.20 35.43 16.21
CA ARG A 18 39.45 36.70 16.22
C ARG A 18 39.98 37.50 15.03
N GLY A 19 39.16 37.73 14.01
CA GLY A 19 39.56 38.61 12.90
C GLY A 19 39.07 38.29 11.49
N LEU A 20 37.88 37.71 11.30
CA LEU A 20 37.07 38.03 10.12
C LEU A 20 35.64 38.25 10.60
N GLY A 21 35.15 39.48 10.41
CA GLY A 21 33.80 39.87 10.78
C GLY A 21 32.78 38.89 10.22
N ARG A 22 31.76 38.59 11.02
CA ARG A 22 30.57 37.82 10.64
C ARG A 22 29.85 38.58 9.51
N TYR A 23 30.32 38.47 8.27
CA TYR A 23 29.51 38.87 7.13
C TYR A 23 28.25 38.02 7.18
N PRO A 24 27.06 38.62 7.26
CA PRO A 24 25.83 37.86 7.21
C PRO A 24 25.71 37.29 5.79
N VAL A 25 26.28 36.11 5.56
CA VAL A 25 26.20 35.32 4.30
C VAL A 25 24.74 35.26 3.81
N ARG A 26 23.80 35.35 4.74
CA ARG A 26 22.37 35.40 4.51
C ARG A 26 21.88 36.55 3.60
N TYR A 27 22.56 37.70 3.54
CA TYR A 27 22.18 38.84 2.68
C TYR A 27 23.14 39.07 1.52
N SER A 28 24.17 38.22 1.35
CA SER A 28 25.21 38.45 0.34
C SER A 28 24.65 38.46 -1.08
N ALA A 29 23.77 37.51 -1.42
CA ALA A 29 23.14 37.43 -2.74
C ALA A 29 22.30 38.67 -3.05
N PHE A 30 21.50 39.14 -2.09
CA PHE A 30 20.71 40.36 -2.24
C PHE A 30 21.59 41.61 -2.36
N GLY A 31 22.63 41.72 -1.52
CA GLY A 31 23.61 42.80 -1.61
C GLY A 31 24.36 42.81 -2.95
N LEU A 32 24.69 41.63 -3.49
CA LEU A 32 25.30 41.48 -4.81
C LEU A 32 24.33 41.89 -5.93
N CYS A 33 23.03 41.60 -5.81
CA CYS A 33 22.03 42.07 -6.79
C CYS A 33 21.93 43.60 -6.78
N LEU A 34 21.89 44.23 -5.60
CA LEU A 34 21.88 45.69 -5.48
C LEU A 34 23.17 46.33 -6.01
N LEU A 35 24.32 45.74 -5.68
CA LEU A 35 25.61 46.19 -6.20
C LEU A 35 25.68 46.03 -7.72
N ALA A 36 25.18 44.94 -8.27
CA ALA A 36 25.10 44.71 -9.71
C ALA A 36 24.24 45.77 -10.40
N VAL A 37 23.09 46.15 -9.82
CA VAL A 37 22.28 47.26 -10.36
C VAL A 37 23.07 48.57 -10.39
N LEU A 38 23.83 48.89 -9.33
CA LEU A 38 24.61 50.13 -9.26
C LEU A 38 25.80 50.14 -10.23
N VAL A 39 26.55 49.02 -10.30
CA VAL A 39 27.71 48.88 -11.20
C VAL A 39 27.27 48.87 -12.65
N LEU A 40 26.17 48.17 -12.95
CA LEU A 40 25.57 48.22 -14.28
C LEU A 40 25.10 49.65 -14.54
N ALA A 41 24.28 50.31 -13.73
CA ALA A 41 23.87 51.70 -13.98
C ALA A 41 25.04 52.69 -14.25
N PHE A 42 26.23 52.45 -13.68
CA PHE A 42 27.43 53.27 -13.89
C PHE A 42 28.17 53.04 -15.22
N ILE A 43 28.10 51.83 -15.80
CA ILE A 43 28.87 51.44 -17.01
C ILE A 43 28.04 51.67 -18.31
N HIS A 44 26.93 52.39 -18.18
CA HIS A 44 25.86 52.50 -19.18
C HIS A 44 26.32 52.92 -20.58
N ASP A 45 27.30 53.82 -20.67
CA ASP A 45 27.73 54.44 -21.94
C ASP A 45 28.67 53.55 -22.79
N THR A 46 28.99 52.33 -22.35
CA THR A 46 30.00 51.47 -23.03
C THR A 46 29.49 50.09 -23.46
N ALA A 47 28.19 49.81 -23.38
CA ALA A 47 27.70 48.43 -23.35
C ALA A 47 26.75 48.01 -24.50
N SER A 48 26.83 46.72 -24.86
CA SER A 48 26.02 46.06 -25.90
C SER A 48 24.57 45.78 -25.45
N ALA A 49 23.67 45.39 -26.36
CA ALA A 49 22.26 45.08 -26.05
C ALA A 49 22.06 44.03 -24.92
N TRP A 50 23.00 43.10 -24.74
CA TRP A 50 22.99 42.10 -23.66
C TRP A 50 23.07 42.72 -22.25
N TRP A 51 23.57 43.93 -22.16
CA TRP A 51 23.74 44.65 -20.92
C TRP A 51 22.42 45.16 -20.33
N TRP A 52 21.48 45.55 -21.20
CA TRP A 52 20.13 45.89 -20.78
C TRP A 52 19.39 44.69 -20.19
N ILE A 53 19.63 43.50 -20.74
CA ILE A 53 19.09 42.24 -20.21
C ILE A 53 19.68 41.95 -18.82
N ALA A 54 21.00 42.09 -18.65
CA ALA A 54 21.66 41.91 -17.36
C ALA A 54 21.16 42.90 -16.30
N THR A 55 20.97 44.17 -16.69
CA THR A 55 20.44 45.23 -15.81
C THR A 55 19.01 44.93 -15.40
N ALA A 56 18.15 44.57 -16.35
CA ALA A 56 16.77 44.18 -16.08
C ALA A 56 16.69 42.98 -15.12
N LEU A 57 17.53 41.96 -15.33
CA LEU A 57 17.61 40.80 -14.44
C LEU A 57 18.04 41.19 -13.02
N ALA A 58 19.07 42.02 -12.88
CA ALA A 58 19.54 42.49 -11.57
C ALA A 58 18.47 43.30 -10.82
N VAL A 59 17.75 44.17 -11.53
CA VAL A 59 16.62 44.94 -10.97
C VAL A 59 15.50 44.01 -10.51
N VAL A 60 15.10 43.04 -11.34
CA VAL A 60 14.06 42.05 -10.99
C VAL A 60 14.46 41.26 -9.74
N LEU A 61 15.69 40.76 -9.67
CA LEU A 61 16.19 40.02 -8.50
C LEU A 61 16.24 40.90 -7.24
N SER A 62 16.62 42.18 -7.35
CA SER A 62 16.57 43.11 -6.23
C SER A 62 15.13 43.38 -5.77
N VAL A 63 14.16 43.54 -6.68
CA VAL A 63 12.73 43.67 -6.33
C VAL A 63 12.22 42.41 -5.62
N VAL A 64 12.60 41.22 -6.10
CA VAL A 64 12.30 39.95 -5.42
C VAL A 64 12.91 39.93 -4.02
N GLY A 65 14.17 40.35 -3.86
CA GLY A 65 14.82 40.43 -2.55
C GLY A 65 14.12 41.39 -1.57
N PHE A 66 13.65 42.55 -2.03
CA PHE A 66 12.84 43.44 -1.20
C PHE A 66 11.50 42.81 -0.82
N ARG A 67 10.83 42.13 -1.76
CA ARG A 67 9.60 41.38 -1.48
C ARG A 67 9.82 40.27 -0.44
N ASP A 68 10.93 39.54 -0.55
CA ASP A 68 11.31 38.45 0.35
C ASP A 68 11.56 38.95 1.79
N LEU A 69 12.16 40.14 1.93
CA LEU A 69 12.37 40.81 3.22
C LEU A 69 11.07 41.35 3.83
N ALA A 70 10.15 41.86 2.99
CA ALA A 70 8.90 42.44 3.44
C ALA A 70 7.88 41.38 3.88
N GLN A 71 7.81 40.25 3.18
CA GLN A 71 6.84 39.20 3.48
C GLN A 71 7.10 38.53 4.85
N THR A 72 6.04 38.07 5.50
CA THR A 72 6.08 37.52 6.87
C THR A 72 5.80 36.02 6.94
N ARG A 73 5.49 35.36 5.81
CA ARG A 73 5.03 33.96 5.77
C ARG A 73 6.17 32.94 5.71
N HIS A 74 7.26 33.24 5.01
CA HIS A 74 8.37 32.31 4.78
C HIS A 74 9.65 32.79 5.47
N ALA A 75 9.99 32.17 6.59
CA ALA A 75 11.19 32.51 7.38
C ALA A 75 12.50 32.32 6.61
N ILE A 76 12.56 31.37 5.67
CA ILE A 76 13.75 31.11 4.86
C ILE A 76 13.99 32.24 3.85
N LEU A 77 12.98 32.62 3.06
CA LEU A 77 13.09 33.72 2.09
C LEU A 77 13.44 35.04 2.79
N ARG A 78 12.87 35.29 3.97
CA ARG A 78 13.15 36.50 4.76
C ARG A 78 14.58 36.54 5.31
N ASN A 79 15.13 35.39 5.71
CA ASN A 79 16.51 35.31 6.17
C ASN A 79 17.52 35.28 5.01
N TYR A 80 17.16 34.70 3.86
CA TYR A 80 18.01 34.55 2.67
C TYR A 80 17.31 35.10 1.42
N PRO A 81 17.15 36.43 1.27
CA PRO A 81 16.45 37.01 0.13
C PRO A 81 17.14 36.68 -1.19
N VAL A 82 16.37 36.42 -2.24
CA VAL A 82 16.83 35.93 -3.55
C VAL A 82 17.38 34.49 -3.50
N LEU A 83 18.38 34.21 -2.65
CA LEU A 83 19.06 32.91 -2.59
C LEU A 83 18.14 31.78 -2.08
N GLY A 84 17.20 32.10 -1.18
CA GLY A 84 16.25 31.12 -0.64
C GLY A 84 15.35 30.49 -1.72
N HIS A 85 15.12 31.17 -2.85
CA HIS A 85 14.36 30.61 -3.97
C HIS A 85 15.06 29.43 -4.63
N LEU A 86 16.40 29.40 -4.65
CA LEU A 86 17.15 28.24 -5.16
C LEU A 86 16.89 26.99 -4.33
N ARG A 87 16.73 27.13 -3.01
CA ARG A 87 16.35 25.99 -2.15
C ARG A 87 15.03 25.40 -2.62
N PHE A 88 13.99 26.21 -2.77
CA PHE A 88 12.67 25.72 -3.18
C PHE A 88 12.68 25.15 -4.60
N PHE A 89 13.47 25.72 -5.50
CA PHE A 89 13.69 25.17 -6.83
C PHE A 89 14.34 23.78 -6.78
N PHE A 90 15.44 23.61 -6.04
CA PHE A 90 16.08 22.30 -5.89
C PHE A 90 15.21 21.32 -5.10
N GLU A 91 14.44 21.80 -4.12
CA GLU A 91 13.49 20.98 -3.34
C GLU A 91 12.33 20.47 -4.23
N PHE A 92 11.91 21.26 -5.21
CA PHE A 92 10.91 20.87 -6.21
C PHE A 92 11.39 19.79 -7.17
N ILE A 93 12.64 19.86 -7.66
CA ILE A 93 13.23 18.87 -8.60
C ILE A 93 13.94 17.72 -7.83
N ARG A 94 14.05 17.82 -6.50
CA ARG A 94 14.76 16.86 -5.65
C ARG A 94 14.27 15.42 -5.85
N PRO A 95 12.95 15.13 -5.90
CA PRO A 95 12.49 13.75 -6.07
C PRO A 95 13.03 13.11 -7.36
N GLU A 96 12.99 13.84 -8.46
CA GLU A 96 13.46 13.39 -9.78
C GLU A 96 15.00 13.22 -9.79
N ILE A 97 15.75 14.20 -9.29
CA ILE A 97 17.22 14.12 -9.25
C ILE A 97 17.67 12.96 -8.35
N ARG A 98 17.07 12.81 -7.17
CA ARG A 98 17.44 11.77 -6.21
C ARG A 98 17.27 10.37 -6.83
N GLN A 99 16.15 10.15 -7.52
CA GLN A 99 15.85 8.88 -8.17
C GLN A 99 16.88 8.46 -9.24
N TYR A 100 17.40 9.40 -10.03
CA TYR A 100 18.28 9.06 -11.16
C TYR A 100 19.77 9.17 -10.84
N PHE A 101 20.18 10.09 -9.95
CA PHE A 101 21.58 10.43 -9.74
C PHE A 101 22.12 10.09 -8.34
N ILE A 102 21.28 9.82 -7.35
CA ILE A 102 21.71 9.71 -5.94
C ILE A 102 21.33 8.38 -5.30
N GLU A 103 20.11 7.87 -5.51
CA GLU A 103 19.59 6.68 -4.85
C GLU A 103 20.35 5.42 -5.28
N SER A 104 20.86 4.66 -4.30
CA SER A 104 21.54 3.38 -4.57
C SER A 104 20.52 2.32 -4.98
N ASP A 105 20.95 1.30 -5.74
CA ASP A 105 20.02 0.31 -6.31
C ASP A 105 19.24 -0.51 -5.24
N ASN A 106 19.78 -0.59 -4.02
CA ASN A 106 19.23 -1.33 -2.89
C ASN A 106 18.62 -0.44 -1.79
N GLU A 107 18.68 0.89 -1.89
CA GLU A 107 18.01 1.79 -0.94
C GLU A 107 16.49 1.71 -1.16
N THR A 108 15.73 1.30 -0.15
CA THR A 108 14.30 0.97 -0.28
C THR A 108 13.40 2.06 0.31
N LEU A 109 12.85 3.02 -0.46
CA LEU A 109 11.73 3.85 0.04
C LEU A 109 10.80 4.42 -1.05
N PRO A 110 9.54 3.95 -1.22
CA PRO A 110 8.95 2.68 -0.76
C PRO A 110 9.38 1.42 -1.52
N PHE A 111 9.88 1.56 -2.75
CA PHE A 111 10.53 0.50 -3.53
C PHE A 111 11.91 0.94 -3.97
N SER A 112 12.86 0.01 -4.00
CA SER A 112 14.21 0.27 -4.49
C SER A 112 14.23 0.47 -6.01
N ARG A 113 15.33 0.99 -6.55
CA ARG A 113 15.51 1.10 -8.00
C ARG A 113 15.53 -0.28 -8.66
N ALA A 114 16.17 -1.27 -8.06
CA ALA A 114 16.14 -2.65 -8.56
C ALA A 114 14.71 -3.22 -8.66
N GLN A 115 13.86 -2.95 -7.66
CA GLN A 115 12.46 -3.37 -7.65
C GLN A 115 11.63 -2.65 -8.72
N ARG A 116 11.80 -1.34 -8.89
CA ARG A 116 11.11 -0.57 -9.95
C ARG A 116 11.55 -1.00 -11.34
N SER A 117 12.86 -1.20 -11.55
CA SER A 117 13.41 -1.66 -12.83
C SER A 117 12.85 -3.03 -13.24
N LEU A 118 12.68 -3.96 -12.30
CA LEU A 118 12.03 -5.25 -12.57
C LEU A 118 10.64 -5.06 -13.18
N VAL A 119 9.82 -4.20 -12.56
CA VAL A 119 8.46 -3.91 -13.05
C VAL A 119 8.52 -3.24 -14.43
N TYR A 120 9.41 -2.26 -14.63
CA TYR A 120 9.53 -1.56 -15.91
C TYR A 120 9.99 -2.48 -17.04
N GLN A 121 10.96 -3.36 -16.79
CA GLN A 121 11.48 -4.31 -17.78
C GLN A 121 10.35 -5.25 -18.23
N ARG A 122 9.67 -5.88 -17.26
CA ARG A 122 8.52 -6.75 -17.53
C ARG A 122 7.40 -6.04 -18.27
N ALA A 123 7.05 -4.82 -17.86
CA ALA A 123 6.01 -4.02 -18.51
C ALA A 123 6.37 -3.66 -19.95
N LYS A 124 7.65 -3.36 -20.23
CA LYS A 124 8.09 -3.03 -21.59
C LYS A 124 8.37 -4.26 -22.47
N GLY A 125 8.40 -5.45 -21.89
CA GLY A 125 8.85 -6.67 -22.58
C GLY A 125 10.36 -6.67 -22.84
N GLU A 126 11.13 -5.93 -22.03
CA GLU A 126 12.58 -6.01 -22.02
C GLU A 126 12.99 -7.23 -21.17
N PRO A 127 14.12 -7.91 -21.50
CA PRO A 127 14.63 -8.99 -20.66
C PRO A 127 14.85 -8.52 -19.21
N ASP A 128 14.30 -9.27 -18.26
CA ASP A 128 14.51 -9.05 -16.82
C ASP A 128 15.63 -9.94 -16.24
N ASN A 129 16.42 -10.57 -17.12
CA ASN A 129 17.60 -11.33 -16.75
C ASN A 129 18.71 -10.41 -16.23
N ARG A 130 19.28 -10.75 -15.08
CA ARG A 130 20.43 -10.04 -14.52
C ARG A 130 21.70 -10.88 -14.70
N PRO A 131 22.66 -10.45 -15.53
CA PRO A 131 23.96 -11.11 -15.59
C PRO A 131 24.72 -10.88 -14.28
N PHE A 132 25.75 -11.69 -14.01
CA PHE A 132 26.68 -11.53 -12.89
C PHE A 132 26.13 -11.88 -11.48
N GLY A 133 24.87 -12.36 -11.39
CA GLY A 133 24.31 -12.93 -10.15
C GLY A 133 23.51 -11.94 -9.29
N THR A 134 23.26 -12.31 -8.03
CA THR A 134 22.44 -11.50 -7.11
C THR A 134 23.19 -10.25 -6.62
N GLN A 135 22.48 -9.12 -6.58
CA GLN A 135 22.93 -7.89 -5.92
C GLN A 135 22.40 -7.76 -4.48
N LEU A 136 21.56 -8.72 -4.05
CA LEU A 136 21.07 -8.80 -2.69
C LEU A 136 22.15 -9.47 -1.82
N ASP A 137 22.29 -8.97 -0.61
CA ASP A 137 23.14 -9.60 0.39
C ASP A 137 22.45 -10.85 0.95
N ALA A 138 22.88 -12.03 0.49
CA ALA A 138 22.36 -13.31 0.95
C ALA A 138 22.77 -13.67 2.40
N GLY A 139 23.73 -12.94 2.96
CA GLY A 139 24.13 -13.01 4.37
C GLY A 139 23.22 -12.18 5.28
N LEU A 140 22.42 -11.27 4.74
CA LEU A 140 21.59 -10.37 5.52
C LEU A 140 20.50 -11.13 6.30
N GLN A 141 20.35 -10.79 7.59
CA GLN A 141 19.29 -11.33 8.43
C GLN A 141 17.92 -11.02 7.83
N GLY A 142 17.09 -12.05 7.68
CA GLY A 142 15.79 -11.94 7.01
C GLY A 142 15.82 -12.21 5.51
N TYR A 143 16.98 -12.48 4.90
CA TYR A 143 17.03 -12.97 3.52
C TYR A 143 16.24 -14.29 3.41
N GLU A 144 15.40 -14.35 2.38
CA GLU A 144 14.53 -15.49 2.11
C GLU A 144 14.80 -16.06 0.72
N TRP A 145 14.64 -17.38 0.59
CA TRP A 145 14.69 -18.06 -0.69
C TRP A 145 13.76 -19.28 -0.69
N ILE A 146 13.43 -19.73 -1.89
CA ILE A 146 12.71 -20.98 -2.11
C ILE A 146 13.71 -22.11 -2.41
N ASN A 147 13.55 -23.27 -1.78
CA ASN A 147 14.35 -24.43 -2.12
C ASN A 147 13.90 -25.02 -3.46
N HIS A 148 14.85 -25.38 -4.31
CA HIS A 148 14.55 -26.06 -5.57
C HIS A 148 14.42 -27.58 -5.36
N SER A 149 13.67 -28.23 -6.24
CA SER A 149 13.61 -29.68 -6.37
C SER A 149 14.73 -30.18 -7.28
N MET A 150 15.32 -31.33 -6.94
CA MET A 150 16.22 -32.06 -7.84
C MET A 150 15.49 -32.69 -9.04
N SER A 151 14.16 -32.72 -8.99
CA SER A 151 13.28 -33.10 -10.09
C SER A 151 12.25 -31.99 -10.33
N PRO A 152 12.63 -30.89 -11.02
CA PRO A 152 11.71 -29.82 -11.37
C PRO A 152 10.52 -30.31 -12.20
N SER A 153 9.35 -29.70 -12.01
CA SER A 153 8.15 -30.06 -12.77
C SER A 153 8.12 -29.37 -14.14
N LYS A 154 7.22 -29.83 -15.03
CA LYS A 154 6.96 -29.20 -16.32
C LYS A 154 5.52 -28.72 -16.42
N LEU A 155 5.32 -27.41 -16.43
CA LEU A 155 4.01 -26.79 -16.53
C LEU A 155 3.68 -26.35 -17.95
N ALA A 156 2.47 -26.66 -18.41
CA ALA A 156 2.00 -26.30 -19.73
C ALA A 156 1.65 -24.81 -19.87
N SER A 157 1.19 -24.18 -18.79
CA SER A 157 0.72 -22.79 -18.78
C SER A 157 1.18 -22.07 -17.51
N HIS A 158 1.30 -20.75 -17.60
CA HIS A 158 1.50 -19.81 -16.50
C HIS A 158 0.18 -19.13 -16.08
N ASP A 159 -0.93 -19.39 -16.77
CA ASP A 159 -2.26 -18.86 -16.43
C ASP A 159 -2.85 -19.60 -15.22
N PHE A 160 -2.33 -19.28 -14.03
CA PHE A 160 -2.80 -19.84 -12.77
C PHE A 160 -4.08 -19.14 -12.32
N ARG A 161 -5.11 -19.95 -12.03
CA ARG A 161 -6.47 -19.51 -11.78
C ARG A 161 -7.03 -20.11 -10.51
N VAL A 162 -7.88 -19.35 -9.80
CA VAL A 162 -8.54 -19.78 -8.58
C VAL A 162 -10.02 -19.43 -8.61
N TRP A 163 -10.85 -20.36 -8.15
CA TRP A 163 -12.28 -20.15 -8.04
C TRP A 163 -12.64 -19.43 -6.74
N ILE A 164 -13.44 -18.36 -6.85
CA ILE A 164 -13.96 -17.56 -5.74
C ILE A 164 -15.49 -17.67 -5.71
N GLY A 165 -16.07 -17.97 -4.54
CA GLY A 165 -17.51 -18.24 -4.39
C GLY A 165 -17.92 -19.70 -4.61
N GLY A 166 -16.99 -20.65 -4.54
CA GLY A 166 -17.21 -22.05 -4.90
C GLY A 166 -16.90 -22.31 -6.38
N ARG A 167 -17.49 -23.33 -6.99
CA ARG A 167 -17.29 -23.68 -8.41
C ARG A 167 -18.62 -23.66 -9.16
N PRO A 168 -18.63 -23.56 -10.50
CA PRO A 168 -19.85 -23.69 -11.28
C PRO A 168 -20.58 -25.00 -10.92
N GLY A 169 -21.84 -24.90 -10.48
CA GLY A 169 -22.64 -26.04 -10.04
C GLY A 169 -22.34 -26.58 -8.62
N ALA A 170 -21.33 -26.03 -7.92
CA ALA A 170 -20.96 -26.42 -6.56
C ALA A 170 -20.62 -25.16 -5.72
N PRO A 171 -21.64 -24.40 -5.27
CA PRO A 171 -21.44 -23.17 -4.51
C PRO A 171 -20.73 -23.44 -3.16
N SER A 172 -20.01 -22.44 -2.66
CA SER A 172 -19.48 -22.50 -1.29
C SER A 172 -20.64 -22.66 -0.29
N SER A 173 -20.43 -23.46 0.76
CA SER A 173 -21.46 -23.64 1.79
C SER A 173 -21.65 -22.32 2.56
N SER A 174 -22.83 -21.71 2.43
CA SER A 174 -23.26 -20.51 3.14
C SER A 174 -24.79 -20.50 3.14
N VAL A 175 -25.43 -19.71 4.03
CA VAL A 175 -26.90 -19.63 4.12
C VAL A 175 -27.53 -19.20 2.78
N GLU A 176 -26.82 -18.37 2.01
CA GLU A 176 -27.19 -18.00 0.65
C GLU A 176 -26.04 -18.40 -0.30
N PRO A 177 -26.25 -19.32 -1.25
CA PRO A 177 -25.19 -19.80 -2.13
C PRO A 177 -24.77 -18.73 -3.17
N CYS A 178 -23.48 -18.66 -3.47
CA CYS A 178 -22.99 -17.92 -4.63
C CYS A 178 -23.29 -18.72 -5.91
N THR A 179 -24.08 -18.14 -6.82
CA THR A 179 -24.51 -18.82 -8.07
C THR A 179 -23.66 -18.43 -9.27
N GLN A 180 -22.83 -17.39 -9.15
CA GLN A 180 -21.95 -16.88 -10.20
C GLN A 180 -20.50 -16.82 -9.71
N PRO A 181 -19.86 -17.96 -9.41
CA PRO A 181 -18.47 -17.97 -8.96
C PRO A 181 -17.54 -17.39 -10.04
N TYR A 182 -16.43 -16.81 -9.61
CA TYR A 182 -15.47 -16.16 -10.50
C TYR A 182 -14.14 -16.93 -10.52
N GLU A 183 -13.60 -17.18 -11.72
CA GLU A 183 -12.30 -17.81 -11.93
C GLU A 183 -11.21 -16.74 -12.09
N ALA A 184 -10.71 -16.27 -10.95
CA ALA A 184 -9.74 -15.19 -10.89
C ALA A 184 -8.33 -15.66 -11.25
N SER A 185 -7.57 -14.81 -11.94
CA SER A 185 -6.11 -14.93 -11.98
C SER A 185 -5.54 -14.87 -10.56
N VAL A 186 -4.44 -15.57 -10.28
CA VAL A 186 -3.74 -15.46 -8.98
C VAL A 186 -3.05 -14.10 -8.75
N PHE A 187 -2.99 -13.26 -9.78
CA PHE A 187 -2.43 -11.90 -9.73
C PHE A 187 -3.38 -10.90 -10.39
N ASN A 188 -3.88 -9.91 -9.65
CA ASN A 188 -4.84 -8.92 -10.16
C ASN A 188 -4.46 -7.48 -9.78
N ILE A 189 -5.13 -6.50 -10.41
CA ILE A 189 -4.95 -5.08 -10.09
C ILE A 189 -5.73 -4.78 -8.79
N SER A 190 -5.03 -4.24 -7.79
CA SER A 190 -5.64 -3.85 -6.51
C SER A 190 -6.44 -2.54 -6.62
N ALA A 191 -7.39 -2.36 -5.71
CA ALA A 191 -8.25 -1.19 -5.59
C ALA A 191 -7.51 0.15 -5.72
N MET A 192 -7.82 0.90 -6.77
CA MET A 192 -7.33 2.27 -6.94
C MET A 192 -8.42 3.14 -7.56
N SER A 193 -8.92 4.12 -6.80
CA SER A 193 -10.07 4.91 -7.20
C SER A 193 -9.83 5.81 -8.41
N PHE A 194 -10.81 5.86 -9.32
CA PHE A 194 -10.98 7.00 -10.22
C PHE A 194 -11.16 8.29 -9.41
N GLY A 195 -10.39 9.32 -9.76
CA GLY A 195 -10.20 10.56 -8.98
C GLY A 195 -8.84 10.61 -8.28
N SER A 196 -8.41 9.49 -7.69
CA SER A 196 -7.00 9.33 -7.28
C SER A 196 -6.13 9.11 -8.51
N LEU A 197 -6.55 8.17 -9.36
CA LEU A 197 -6.01 7.95 -10.70
C LEU A 197 -6.70 8.82 -11.75
N SER A 198 -5.99 9.08 -12.85
CA SER A 198 -6.50 9.76 -14.04
C SER A 198 -7.44 8.88 -14.88
N ALA A 199 -8.20 9.49 -15.78
CA ALA A 199 -9.05 8.76 -16.74
C ALA A 199 -8.22 7.82 -17.62
N ASN A 200 -7.10 8.32 -18.16
CA ASN A 200 -6.20 7.53 -18.99
C ASN A 200 -5.60 6.33 -18.24
N ALA A 201 -5.31 6.48 -16.94
CA ALA A 201 -4.81 5.37 -16.12
C ALA A 201 -5.88 4.28 -15.98
N ILE A 202 -7.14 4.65 -15.69
CA ILE A 202 -8.25 3.70 -15.58
C ILE A 202 -8.50 2.98 -16.91
N LEU A 203 -8.53 3.72 -18.03
CA LEU A 203 -8.69 3.14 -19.36
C LEU A 203 -7.58 2.13 -19.67
N ALA A 204 -6.32 2.50 -19.41
CA ALA A 204 -5.18 1.62 -19.66
C ALA A 204 -5.20 0.36 -18.78
N LEU A 205 -5.52 0.52 -17.48
CA LEU A 205 -5.63 -0.60 -16.54
C LEU A 205 -6.74 -1.58 -16.95
N ASN A 206 -7.94 -1.07 -17.24
CA ASN A 206 -9.05 -1.94 -17.63
C ASN A 206 -8.82 -2.59 -18.99
N LYS A 207 -8.24 -1.87 -19.96
CA LYS A 207 -7.86 -2.46 -21.26
C LYS A 207 -6.83 -3.57 -21.09
N GLY A 208 -5.81 -3.35 -20.26
CA GLY A 208 -4.78 -4.36 -20.01
C GLY A 208 -5.33 -5.59 -19.28
N ALA A 209 -6.25 -5.38 -18.33
CA ALA A 209 -7.00 -6.42 -17.63
C ALA A 209 -7.87 -7.25 -18.59
N ALA A 210 -8.59 -6.60 -19.53
CA ALA A 210 -9.35 -7.28 -20.57
C ALA A 210 -8.46 -8.13 -21.48
N GLN A 211 -7.31 -7.59 -21.89
CA GLN A 211 -6.36 -8.28 -22.77
C GLN A 211 -5.69 -9.48 -22.11
N GLY A 212 -5.36 -9.40 -20.81
CA GLY A 212 -4.72 -10.48 -20.06
C GLY A 212 -5.67 -11.40 -19.30
N GLY A 213 -6.98 -11.13 -19.35
CA GLY A 213 -7.98 -11.92 -18.62
C GLY A 213 -7.79 -11.92 -17.10
N PHE A 214 -7.49 -10.77 -16.50
CA PHE A 214 -7.40 -10.61 -15.04
C PHE A 214 -8.27 -9.46 -14.55
N ALA A 215 -8.53 -9.37 -13.25
CA ALA A 215 -9.48 -8.40 -12.72
C ALA A 215 -8.86 -7.02 -12.44
N HIS A 216 -9.66 -5.97 -12.63
CA HIS A 216 -9.39 -4.60 -12.20
C HIS A 216 -10.33 -4.20 -11.07
N ASP A 217 -9.78 -3.98 -9.88
CA ASP A 217 -10.53 -3.46 -8.75
C ASP A 217 -10.69 -1.92 -8.84
N THR A 218 -11.94 -1.46 -8.78
CA THR A 218 -12.31 -0.06 -8.98
C THR A 218 -11.85 0.89 -7.87
N GLY A 219 -11.59 0.34 -6.69
CA GLY A 219 -11.45 1.09 -5.45
C GLY A 219 -12.66 1.97 -5.09
N GLU A 220 -12.47 2.82 -4.08
CA GLU A 220 -13.52 3.69 -3.51
C GLU A 220 -14.16 4.71 -4.48
N GLY A 221 -13.69 4.81 -5.72
CA GLY A 221 -14.14 5.82 -6.68
C GLY A 221 -15.42 5.45 -7.42
N SER A 222 -15.96 4.25 -7.16
CA SER A 222 -17.04 3.61 -7.91
C SER A 222 -16.70 3.29 -9.37
N ILE A 223 -17.69 2.75 -10.09
CA ILE A 223 -17.56 2.35 -11.50
C ILE A 223 -17.74 3.58 -12.40
N SER A 224 -16.64 4.17 -12.85
CA SER A 224 -16.67 5.26 -13.83
C SER A 224 -16.89 4.75 -15.27
N ARG A 225 -17.28 5.63 -16.19
CA ARG A 225 -17.36 5.32 -17.63
C ARG A 225 -16.06 4.76 -18.21
N HIS A 226 -14.92 5.19 -17.68
CA HIS A 226 -13.58 4.74 -18.09
C HIS A 226 -13.32 3.27 -17.76
N HIS A 227 -13.92 2.74 -16.69
CA HIS A 227 -13.85 1.31 -16.39
C HIS A 227 -14.65 0.48 -17.40
N ARG A 228 -15.74 1.03 -17.94
CA ARG A 228 -16.67 0.31 -18.81
C ARG A 228 -16.19 0.15 -20.25
N VAL A 229 -15.36 1.08 -20.75
CA VAL A 229 -15.00 1.19 -22.17
C VAL A 229 -14.46 -0.10 -22.78
N HIS A 230 -13.61 -0.83 -22.05
CA HIS A 230 -12.87 -1.97 -22.60
C HIS A 230 -13.39 -3.34 -22.15
N GLY A 231 -14.38 -3.39 -21.26
CA GLY A 231 -15.03 -4.63 -20.86
C GLY A 231 -14.17 -5.58 -20.01
N GLY A 232 -13.03 -5.14 -19.48
CA GLY A 232 -12.20 -5.96 -18.58
C GLY A 232 -12.91 -6.21 -17.26
N ASP A 233 -12.73 -7.40 -16.69
CA ASP A 233 -13.43 -7.83 -15.47
C ASP A 233 -13.17 -6.89 -14.29
N LEU A 234 -14.23 -6.59 -13.53
CA LEU A 234 -14.19 -5.66 -12.39
C LEU A 234 -14.45 -6.36 -11.07
N ILE A 235 -13.66 -5.96 -10.05
CA ILE A 235 -14.02 -6.12 -8.65
C ILE A 235 -14.57 -4.76 -8.22
N TRP A 236 -15.84 -4.69 -7.87
CA TRP A 236 -16.43 -3.44 -7.44
C TRP A 236 -16.26 -3.26 -5.93
N GLU A 237 -15.38 -2.33 -5.55
CA GLU A 237 -15.13 -1.98 -4.15
C GLU A 237 -16.20 -0.99 -3.65
N VAL A 238 -16.92 -1.39 -2.59
CA VAL A 238 -17.96 -0.60 -1.92
C VAL A 238 -17.44 -0.19 -0.54
N ALA A 239 -17.04 1.07 -0.41
CA ALA A 239 -16.57 1.66 0.84
C ALA A 239 -17.68 2.38 1.62
N SER A 240 -17.35 2.89 2.80
CA SER A 240 -18.26 3.58 3.73
C SER A 240 -18.97 4.81 3.16
N GLY A 241 -18.43 5.45 2.12
CA GLY A 241 -19.08 6.56 1.42
C GLY A 241 -20.17 6.12 0.42
N TYR A 242 -20.28 4.81 0.15
CA TYR A 242 -21.22 4.20 -0.80
C TYR A 242 -21.28 4.89 -2.17
N PHE A 243 -20.16 5.42 -2.65
CA PHE A 243 -20.13 6.14 -3.92
C PHE A 243 -20.60 5.26 -5.09
N GLY A 244 -21.50 5.81 -5.91
CA GLY A 244 -22.22 5.10 -6.97
C GLY A 244 -23.33 4.14 -6.50
N CYS A 245 -23.55 3.99 -5.19
CA CYS A 245 -24.69 3.25 -4.63
C CYS A 245 -25.23 3.88 -3.34
N ARG A 246 -25.26 5.21 -3.31
CA ARG A 246 -25.73 5.99 -2.18
C ARG A 246 -27.03 6.74 -2.49
N ASN A 247 -27.80 6.96 -1.44
CA ASN A 247 -28.80 8.02 -1.37
C ASN A 247 -28.12 9.38 -1.23
N ASP A 248 -28.89 10.45 -1.40
CA ASP A 248 -28.39 11.82 -1.29
C ASP A 248 -27.87 12.12 0.13
N ASP A 249 -28.48 11.52 1.16
CA ASP A 249 -28.06 11.57 2.56
C ASP A 249 -26.77 10.77 2.87
N GLY A 250 -26.26 10.01 1.89
CA GLY A 250 -25.07 9.16 2.05
C GLY A 250 -25.30 7.75 2.58
N SER A 251 -26.55 7.38 2.86
CA SER A 251 -26.91 6.00 3.20
C SER A 251 -26.89 5.09 1.97
N PHE A 252 -26.82 3.78 2.18
CA PHE A 252 -26.79 2.78 1.11
C PHE A 252 -28.11 2.74 0.32
N ASN A 253 -28.02 2.71 -1.01
CA ASN A 253 -29.16 2.62 -1.93
C ASN A 253 -29.12 1.29 -2.71
N GLU A 254 -30.15 0.45 -2.51
CA GLU A 254 -30.23 -0.87 -3.13
C GLU A 254 -30.43 -0.83 -4.64
N GLU A 255 -31.21 0.11 -5.16
CA GLU A 255 -31.55 0.19 -6.59
C GLU A 255 -30.30 0.51 -7.41
N LYS A 256 -29.56 1.55 -6.99
CA LYS A 256 -28.28 1.93 -7.59
C LYS A 256 -27.24 0.83 -7.41
N PHE A 257 -27.20 0.18 -6.25
CA PHE A 257 -26.33 -0.99 -6.06
C PHE A 257 -26.65 -2.10 -7.04
N THR A 258 -27.92 -2.48 -7.16
CA THR A 258 -28.39 -3.55 -8.04
C THR A 258 -28.06 -3.26 -9.50
N ALA A 259 -28.28 -2.01 -9.95
CA ALA A 259 -27.99 -1.60 -11.31
C ALA A 259 -26.51 -1.80 -11.67
N ASN A 260 -25.59 -1.32 -10.82
CA ASN A 260 -24.15 -1.47 -11.03
C ASN A 260 -23.68 -2.92 -10.82
N ALA A 261 -24.10 -3.56 -9.72
CA ALA A 261 -23.65 -4.90 -9.34
C ALA A 261 -24.06 -5.97 -10.35
N ARG A 262 -25.16 -5.79 -11.08
CA ARG A 262 -25.64 -6.77 -12.07
C ARG A 262 -25.00 -6.62 -13.45
N GLU A 263 -24.21 -5.56 -13.69
CA GLU A 263 -23.45 -5.44 -14.94
C GLU A 263 -22.56 -6.68 -15.16
N PRO A 264 -22.57 -7.34 -16.34
CA PRO A 264 -21.78 -8.55 -16.57
C PRO A 264 -20.26 -8.38 -16.37
N GLN A 265 -19.77 -7.15 -16.51
CA GLN A 265 -18.37 -6.78 -16.29
C GLN A 265 -17.97 -6.88 -14.81
N VAL A 266 -18.89 -6.63 -13.87
CA VAL A 266 -18.64 -6.79 -12.44
C VAL A 266 -18.65 -8.28 -12.10
N LYS A 267 -17.53 -8.81 -11.60
CA LYS A 267 -17.39 -10.23 -11.25
C LYS A 267 -17.50 -10.47 -9.76
N MET A 268 -17.09 -9.52 -8.94
CA MET A 268 -17.10 -9.64 -7.48
C MET A 268 -17.47 -8.31 -6.82
N ILE A 269 -18.03 -8.39 -5.61
CA ILE A 269 -18.33 -7.25 -4.75
C ILE A 269 -17.41 -7.30 -3.54
N GLU A 270 -16.62 -6.25 -3.33
CA GLU A 270 -15.70 -6.14 -2.19
C GLU A 270 -16.15 -5.03 -1.25
N ILE A 271 -16.57 -5.37 -0.03
CA ILE A 271 -16.85 -4.36 1.01
C ILE A 271 -15.51 -3.89 1.58
N LYS A 272 -15.18 -2.60 1.44
CA LYS A 272 -13.94 -2.06 2.03
C LYS A 272 -14.18 -1.59 3.46
N LEU A 273 -13.73 -2.39 4.43
CA LEU A 273 -13.72 -1.98 5.84
C LEU A 273 -12.57 -1.02 6.14
N SER A 274 -11.39 -1.28 5.59
CA SER A 274 -10.20 -0.44 5.77
C SER A 274 -9.17 -0.69 4.66
N GLN A 275 -8.16 0.19 4.55
CA GLN A 275 -6.99 0.00 3.70
C GLN A 275 -5.72 0.14 4.52
N GLY A 276 -4.64 -0.50 4.08
CA GLY A 276 -3.36 -0.54 4.78
C GLY A 276 -2.74 0.81 5.08
N ALA A 277 -2.80 1.75 4.14
CA ALA A 277 -2.15 3.05 4.29
C ALA A 277 -2.87 4.02 5.26
N LYS A 278 -4.13 3.73 5.63
CA LYS A 278 -4.90 4.54 6.58
C LYS A 278 -6.06 3.76 7.19
N PRO A 279 -5.79 2.71 8.00
CA PRO A 279 -6.83 1.96 8.67
C PRO A 279 -7.59 2.87 9.64
N GLY A 280 -8.91 2.67 9.79
CA GLY A 280 -9.75 3.50 10.67
C GLY A 280 -10.09 4.89 10.13
N HIS A 281 -9.70 5.22 8.89
CA HIS A 281 -10.07 6.47 8.22
C HIS A 281 -10.72 6.20 6.86
N GLY A 282 -11.74 6.98 6.51
CA GLY A 282 -12.34 6.94 5.19
C GLY A 282 -11.45 7.53 4.08
N GLY A 283 -11.82 7.25 2.82
CA GLY A 283 -11.28 7.92 1.65
C GLY A 283 -11.46 9.44 1.70
N ILE A 284 -10.49 10.17 1.16
CA ILE A 284 -10.57 11.63 0.98
C ILE A 284 -10.19 11.91 -0.46
N LEU A 285 -11.08 12.57 -1.20
CA LEU A 285 -10.75 13.19 -2.48
C LEU A 285 -11.07 14.69 -2.39
N PRO A 286 -10.06 15.57 -2.48
CA PRO A 286 -10.28 17.01 -2.48
C PRO A 286 -11.22 17.44 -3.62
N GLY A 287 -12.11 18.39 -3.34
CA GLY A 287 -13.10 18.94 -4.26
C GLY A 287 -12.48 19.55 -5.50
N THR A 288 -11.25 20.05 -5.40
CA THR A 288 -10.44 20.50 -6.56
C THR A 288 -10.17 19.40 -7.59
N LYS A 289 -10.22 18.12 -7.17
CA LYS A 289 -10.13 16.96 -8.07
C LYS A 289 -11.51 16.42 -8.46
N VAL A 290 -12.63 16.91 -7.92
CA VAL A 290 -13.98 16.42 -8.22
C VAL A 290 -14.53 17.08 -9.47
N THR A 291 -14.11 16.57 -10.62
CA THR A 291 -14.57 16.97 -11.96
C THR A 291 -16.00 16.46 -12.24
N PRO A 292 -16.68 16.95 -13.29
CA PRO A 292 -17.99 16.41 -13.70
C PRO A 292 -18.02 14.89 -13.88
N GLU A 293 -16.95 14.30 -14.40
CA GLU A 293 -16.87 12.84 -14.60
C GLU A 293 -16.77 12.07 -13.28
N ILE A 294 -16.09 12.65 -12.29
CA ILE A 294 -15.93 12.06 -10.96
C ILE A 294 -17.23 12.20 -10.15
N ALA A 295 -17.86 13.36 -10.25
CA ALA A 295 -19.18 13.63 -9.69
C ALA A 295 -20.23 12.63 -10.21
N GLU A 296 -20.25 12.40 -11.52
CA GLU A 296 -21.09 11.39 -12.19
C GLU A 296 -20.83 9.99 -11.63
N ALA A 297 -19.58 9.53 -11.64
CA ALA A 297 -19.23 8.19 -11.16
C ALA A 297 -19.59 7.96 -9.69
N ARG A 298 -19.43 8.99 -8.85
CA ARG A 298 -19.62 8.88 -7.40
C ARG A 298 -21.05 9.19 -6.93
N GLY A 299 -21.86 9.85 -7.76
CA GLY A 299 -23.18 10.36 -7.37
C GLY A 299 -23.08 11.49 -6.34
N VAL A 300 -22.19 12.46 -6.58
CA VAL A 300 -21.96 13.63 -5.69
C VAL A 300 -21.90 14.94 -6.49
N PRO A 301 -22.08 16.11 -5.86
CA PRO A 301 -21.94 17.39 -6.56
C PRO A 301 -20.49 17.68 -7.01
N VAL A 302 -20.35 18.39 -8.13
CA VAL A 302 -19.04 18.84 -8.67
C VAL A 302 -18.36 19.80 -7.70
N GLY A 303 -17.04 19.66 -7.53
CA GLY A 303 -16.23 20.58 -6.72
C GLY A 303 -16.35 20.40 -5.21
N VAL A 304 -17.19 19.48 -4.73
CA VAL A 304 -17.38 19.21 -3.30
C VAL A 304 -16.44 18.10 -2.83
N ASP A 305 -15.79 18.29 -1.68
CA ASP A 305 -14.92 17.28 -1.08
C ASP A 305 -15.67 15.95 -0.89
N CYS A 306 -15.08 14.86 -1.37
CA CYS A 306 -15.59 13.51 -1.11
C CYS A 306 -14.88 12.96 0.14
N ILE A 307 -15.55 13.08 1.28
CA ILE A 307 -15.07 12.51 2.55
C ILE A 307 -15.93 11.28 2.86
N SER A 308 -15.31 10.11 2.88
CA SER A 308 -15.99 8.90 3.34
C SER A 308 -15.98 8.87 4.87
N PRO A 309 -17.08 8.43 5.53
CA PRO A 309 -17.06 8.14 6.96
C PRO A 309 -16.02 7.07 7.32
N SER A 310 -15.56 7.00 8.57
CA SER A 310 -14.64 5.94 9.02
C SER A 310 -15.31 4.58 9.19
N SER A 311 -16.64 4.51 9.21
CA SER A 311 -17.42 3.28 9.36
C SER A 311 -18.58 3.21 8.38
N HIS A 312 -19.03 1.99 8.11
CA HIS A 312 -20.23 1.74 7.31
C HIS A 312 -21.49 2.05 8.13
N SER A 313 -22.43 2.79 7.56
CA SER A 313 -23.75 3.03 8.19
C SER A 313 -24.75 1.88 8.02
N ALA A 314 -24.44 0.86 7.21
CA ALA A 314 -25.35 -0.24 6.90
C ALA A 314 -25.33 -1.36 7.95
N PHE A 315 -24.33 -1.36 8.83
CA PHE A 315 -24.16 -2.32 9.91
C PHE A 315 -23.31 -1.70 11.02
N SER A 316 -23.59 -2.04 12.27
CA SER A 316 -22.83 -1.64 13.46
C SER A 316 -22.24 -2.82 14.22
N THR A 317 -22.67 -4.05 13.91
CA THR A 317 -22.21 -5.28 14.56
C THR A 317 -21.67 -6.29 13.54
N PRO A 318 -20.80 -7.22 13.98
CA PRO A 318 -20.33 -8.33 13.14
C PRO A 318 -21.48 -9.18 12.56
N VAL A 319 -22.52 -9.48 13.34
CA VAL A 319 -23.72 -10.21 12.87
C VAL A 319 -24.47 -9.44 11.78
N GLU A 320 -24.70 -8.14 11.98
CA GLU A 320 -25.33 -7.30 10.95
C GLU A 320 -24.51 -7.25 9.67
N MET A 321 -23.18 -7.23 9.76
CA MET A 321 -22.30 -7.30 8.60
C MET A 321 -22.47 -8.61 7.83
N MET A 322 -22.62 -9.75 8.52
CA MET A 322 -22.90 -11.04 7.85
C MET A 322 -24.22 -11.00 7.08
N HIS A 323 -25.28 -10.45 7.68
CA HIS A 323 -26.55 -10.26 6.98
C HIS A 323 -26.45 -9.28 5.81
N PHE A 324 -25.61 -8.24 5.94
CA PHE A 324 -25.34 -7.31 4.84
C PHE A 324 -24.64 -8.01 3.66
N ILE A 325 -23.69 -8.92 3.90
CA ILE A 325 -23.07 -9.76 2.86
C ILE A 325 -24.14 -10.56 2.09
N VAL A 326 -25.07 -11.20 2.80
CA VAL A 326 -26.17 -11.96 2.16
C VAL A 326 -27.06 -11.03 1.33
N ARG A 327 -27.38 -9.84 1.85
CA ARG A 327 -28.16 -8.82 1.13
C ARG A 327 -27.47 -8.42 -0.17
N LEU A 328 -26.17 -8.09 -0.13
CA LEU A 328 -25.41 -7.74 -1.34
C LEU A 328 -25.34 -8.89 -2.33
N ARG A 329 -25.20 -10.15 -1.87
CA ARG A 329 -25.18 -11.35 -2.72
C ARG A 329 -26.50 -11.50 -3.49
N ARG A 330 -27.64 -11.26 -2.82
CA ARG A 330 -28.96 -11.29 -3.47
C ARG A 330 -29.12 -10.16 -4.49
N LEU A 331 -28.76 -8.94 -4.11
CA LEU A 331 -28.89 -7.76 -4.97
C LEU A 331 -27.99 -7.86 -6.21
N SER A 332 -26.77 -8.41 -6.08
CA SER A 332 -25.84 -8.62 -7.20
C SER A 332 -26.27 -9.73 -8.17
N GLY A 333 -27.33 -10.48 -7.85
CA GLY A 333 -27.78 -11.63 -8.64
C GLY A 333 -26.97 -12.91 -8.38
N GLY A 334 -26.28 -13.00 -7.24
CA GLY A 334 -25.55 -14.21 -6.80
C GLY A 334 -24.05 -14.20 -7.06
N LYS A 335 -23.45 -13.02 -7.27
CA LYS A 335 -21.99 -12.86 -7.42
C LYS A 335 -21.26 -13.04 -6.08
N PRO A 336 -19.96 -13.38 -6.07
CA PRO A 336 -19.18 -13.51 -4.86
C PRO A 336 -19.12 -12.17 -4.12
N VAL A 337 -19.40 -12.20 -2.83
CA VAL A 337 -19.33 -11.04 -1.94
C VAL A 337 -18.34 -11.31 -0.83
N GLY A 338 -17.35 -10.45 -0.73
CA GLY A 338 -16.31 -10.51 0.27
C GLY A 338 -16.04 -9.14 0.87
N PHE A 339 -14.98 -9.05 1.65
CA PHE A 339 -14.53 -7.78 2.20
C PHE A 339 -13.02 -7.67 2.25
N LYS A 340 -12.55 -6.44 2.31
CA LYS A 340 -11.15 -6.09 2.44
C LYS A 340 -10.91 -5.29 3.70
N PHE A 341 -9.82 -5.60 4.38
CA PHE A 341 -9.39 -4.87 5.56
C PHE A 341 -7.90 -4.99 5.79
N CYS A 342 -7.34 -3.96 6.42
CA CYS A 342 -6.09 -4.05 7.15
C CYS A 342 -6.37 -4.48 8.59
N LEU A 343 -5.65 -5.49 9.06
CA LEU A 343 -5.81 -6.00 10.42
C LEU A 343 -5.43 -4.90 11.43
N GLY A 344 -6.40 -4.55 12.28
CA GLY A 344 -6.21 -3.71 13.45
C GLY A 344 -6.23 -4.54 14.72
N HIS A 345 -7.25 -4.34 15.55
CA HIS A 345 -7.39 -5.09 16.79
C HIS A 345 -7.80 -6.56 16.56
N PRO A 346 -7.10 -7.54 17.17
CA PRO A 346 -7.44 -8.96 16.99
C PRO A 346 -8.86 -9.34 17.41
N TRP A 347 -9.41 -8.71 18.45
CA TRP A 347 -10.76 -9.03 18.93
C TRP A 347 -11.86 -8.63 17.93
N GLU A 348 -11.65 -7.60 17.10
CA GLU A 348 -12.60 -7.22 16.04
C GLU A 348 -12.62 -8.26 14.91
N TRP A 349 -11.45 -8.77 14.53
CA TRP A 349 -11.35 -9.88 13.59
C TRP A 349 -12.00 -11.15 14.14
N PHE A 350 -11.73 -11.49 15.39
CA PHE A 350 -12.35 -12.64 16.05
C PHE A 350 -13.86 -12.49 16.21
N ALA A 351 -14.35 -11.27 16.42
CA ALA A 351 -15.77 -10.95 16.47
C ALA A 351 -16.48 -11.28 15.14
N LEU A 352 -15.85 -10.95 14.00
CA LEU A 352 -16.33 -11.36 12.67
C LEU A 352 -16.39 -12.89 12.52
N VAL A 353 -15.35 -13.60 12.94
CA VAL A 353 -15.34 -15.07 12.86
C VAL A 353 -16.41 -15.70 13.76
N LYS A 354 -16.61 -15.16 14.98
CA LYS A 354 -17.70 -15.62 15.86
C LYS A 354 -19.07 -15.37 15.25
N ALA A 355 -19.29 -14.23 14.57
CA ALA A 355 -20.53 -13.99 13.84
C ALA A 355 -20.72 -14.97 12.68
N MET A 356 -19.66 -15.35 11.96
CA MET A 356 -19.75 -16.39 10.92
C MET A 356 -20.16 -17.74 11.50
N LEU A 357 -19.60 -18.12 12.65
CA LEU A 357 -19.96 -19.37 13.35
C LEU A 357 -21.41 -19.33 13.87
N GLN A 358 -21.82 -18.22 14.48
CA GLN A 358 -23.15 -18.05 15.06
C GLN A 358 -24.25 -18.03 13.99
N THR A 359 -24.05 -17.29 12.90
CA THR A 359 -25.06 -17.11 11.84
C THR A 359 -25.00 -18.21 10.78
N GLY A 360 -23.89 -18.94 10.67
CA GLY A 360 -23.61 -19.86 9.58
C GLY A 360 -23.32 -19.16 8.23
N ILE A 361 -23.34 -17.83 8.20
CA ILE A 361 -23.07 -17.02 7.00
C ILE A 361 -21.57 -16.77 6.90
N THR A 362 -21.02 -16.96 5.71
CA THR A 362 -19.63 -16.58 5.39
C THR A 362 -19.57 -15.63 4.19
N PRO A 363 -18.59 -14.70 4.16
CA PRO A 363 -18.17 -14.08 2.89
C PRO A 363 -17.65 -15.17 1.96
N ASP A 364 -17.69 -14.91 0.65
CA ASP A 364 -17.07 -15.78 -0.35
C ASP A 364 -15.55 -15.62 -0.33
N PHE A 365 -15.07 -14.43 0.06
CA PHE A 365 -13.66 -14.12 0.13
C PHE A 365 -13.31 -13.02 1.13
N ILE A 366 -12.03 -12.96 1.52
CA ILE A 366 -11.46 -11.90 2.36
C ILE A 366 -10.13 -11.44 1.77
N VAL A 367 -9.95 -10.13 1.56
CA VAL A 367 -8.66 -9.56 1.15
C VAL A 367 -7.97 -8.90 2.34
N VAL A 368 -6.79 -9.40 2.70
CA VAL A 368 -5.96 -8.84 3.77
C VAL A 368 -4.99 -7.82 3.19
N ASP A 369 -5.15 -6.55 3.55
CA ASP A 369 -4.31 -5.44 3.11
C ASP A 369 -3.27 -5.10 4.18
N GLY A 370 -1.99 -5.16 3.86
CA GLY A 370 -0.92 -4.83 4.81
C GLY A 370 -0.77 -3.34 5.03
N ALA A 371 -0.34 -2.94 6.23
CA ALA A 371 -0.03 -1.55 6.58
C ALA A 371 0.92 -0.87 5.57
N GLU A 372 1.79 -1.65 4.92
CA GLU A 372 2.64 -1.18 3.84
C GLU A 372 1.91 -0.79 2.54
N GLY A 373 0.57 -0.83 2.52
CA GLY A 373 -0.30 -0.45 1.42
C GLY A 373 -0.07 0.97 0.88
N GLY A 374 -0.59 1.26 -0.31
CA GLY A 374 -0.43 2.56 -0.97
C GLY A 374 -1.63 3.48 -0.73
N THR A 375 -1.44 4.78 -0.90
CA THR A 375 -2.54 5.75 -0.91
C THR A 375 -2.22 6.95 -1.79
N GLY A 376 -3.26 7.54 -2.39
CA GLY A 376 -3.15 8.83 -3.07
C GLY A 376 -3.03 10.00 -2.09
N ALA A 377 -3.63 9.86 -0.89
CA ALA A 377 -3.62 10.86 0.18
C ALA A 377 -3.96 10.20 1.54
N ALA A 378 -3.08 10.38 2.52
CA ALA A 378 -3.31 10.02 3.92
C ALA A 378 -2.43 10.89 4.84
N PRO A 379 -2.83 11.09 6.11
CA PRO A 379 -1.92 11.60 7.14
C PRO A 379 -0.72 10.67 7.31
N VAL A 380 0.43 11.25 7.68
CA VAL A 380 1.69 10.52 7.82
C VAL A 380 1.61 9.55 9.01
N GLU A 381 1.01 9.96 10.12
CA GLU A 381 0.86 9.14 11.31
C GLU A 381 0.09 7.84 11.02
N PHE A 382 -0.90 7.91 10.12
CA PHE A 382 -1.65 6.73 9.68
C PHE A 382 -0.81 5.82 8.79
N THR A 383 -0.03 6.40 7.88
CA THR A 383 0.78 5.65 6.92
C THR A 383 1.93 4.91 7.62
N ASP A 384 2.51 5.51 8.66
CA ASP A 384 3.73 5.00 9.30
C ASP A 384 3.44 4.14 10.55
N HIS A 385 2.29 4.32 11.20
CA HIS A 385 2.06 3.75 12.54
C HIS A 385 0.70 3.05 12.75
N VAL A 386 -0.17 2.97 11.75
CA VAL A 386 -1.51 2.37 11.92
C VAL A 386 -1.69 1.16 11.00
N GLY A 387 -2.06 0.02 11.57
CA GLY A 387 -2.30 -1.24 10.87
C GLY A 387 -1.19 -2.28 11.07
N ALA A 388 -1.54 -3.55 10.90
CA ALA A 388 -0.56 -4.63 10.89
C ALA A 388 0.05 -4.81 9.48
N PRO A 389 1.35 -5.12 9.37
CA PRO A 389 1.92 -5.53 8.09
C PRO A 389 1.23 -6.79 7.54
N VAL A 390 1.26 -6.99 6.22
CA VAL A 390 0.49 -8.08 5.60
C VAL A 390 0.91 -9.46 6.10
N GLN A 391 2.17 -9.66 6.50
CA GLN A 391 2.63 -10.96 7.00
C GLN A 391 1.86 -11.35 8.27
N GLU A 392 1.84 -10.47 9.27
CA GLU A 392 1.16 -10.70 10.55
C GLU A 392 -0.36 -10.75 10.34
N GLY A 393 -0.89 -9.84 9.50
CA GLY A 393 -2.31 -9.79 9.15
C GLY A 393 -2.79 -11.08 8.51
N LEU A 394 -2.14 -11.50 7.42
CA LEU A 394 -2.51 -12.68 6.64
C LEU A 394 -2.38 -13.96 7.48
N LEU A 395 -1.31 -14.08 8.26
CA LEU A 395 -1.11 -15.24 9.11
C LEU A 395 -2.18 -15.36 10.18
N LEU A 396 -2.56 -14.26 10.84
CA LEU A 396 -3.61 -14.32 11.85
C LEU A 396 -4.94 -14.69 11.19
N VAL A 397 -5.30 -14.05 10.08
CA VAL A 397 -6.55 -14.35 9.36
C VAL A 397 -6.59 -15.81 8.91
N HIS A 398 -5.55 -16.28 8.23
CA HIS A 398 -5.45 -17.65 7.75
C HIS A 398 -5.62 -18.67 8.89
N ASN A 399 -4.82 -18.54 9.95
CA ASN A 399 -4.86 -19.46 11.09
C ASN A 399 -6.17 -19.38 11.87
N THR A 400 -6.81 -18.21 11.95
CA THR A 400 -8.13 -18.09 12.59
C THR A 400 -9.18 -18.86 11.79
N LEU A 401 -9.18 -18.73 10.46
CA LEU A 401 -10.12 -19.46 9.61
C LEU A 401 -9.86 -20.97 9.63
N VAL A 402 -8.60 -21.41 9.70
CA VAL A 402 -8.25 -22.82 9.88
C VAL A 402 -8.74 -23.31 11.24
N GLY A 403 -8.38 -22.62 12.32
CA GLY A 403 -8.79 -22.94 13.68
C GLY A 403 -10.30 -22.93 13.90
N ALA A 404 -11.06 -22.11 13.17
CA ALA A 404 -12.52 -22.10 13.23
C ALA A 404 -13.20 -23.08 12.25
N GLY A 405 -12.44 -23.82 11.43
CA GLY A 405 -12.98 -24.73 10.42
C GLY A 405 -13.64 -24.03 9.21
N LEU A 406 -13.39 -22.74 9.01
CA LEU A 406 -14.00 -21.93 7.96
C LEU A 406 -13.12 -21.76 6.70
N ARG A 407 -11.83 -22.08 6.76
CA ARG A 407 -10.87 -21.81 5.66
C ARG A 407 -11.27 -22.41 4.31
N LYS A 408 -11.96 -23.56 4.29
CA LYS A 408 -12.44 -24.20 3.05
C LYS A 408 -13.62 -23.48 2.39
N ARG A 409 -14.32 -22.62 3.13
CA ARG A 409 -15.52 -21.88 2.69
C ARG A 409 -15.19 -20.48 2.17
N ILE A 410 -13.99 -19.97 2.47
CA ILE A 410 -13.59 -18.58 2.27
C ILE A 410 -12.23 -18.55 1.58
N SER A 411 -12.17 -17.91 0.41
CA SER A 411 -10.91 -17.67 -0.29
C SER A 411 -10.19 -16.44 0.28
N LEU A 412 -8.86 -16.48 0.37
CA LEU A 412 -8.05 -15.39 0.92
C LEU A 412 -7.24 -14.68 -0.16
N GLY A 413 -7.45 -13.39 -0.34
CA GLY A 413 -6.57 -12.52 -1.12
C GLY A 413 -5.65 -11.73 -0.21
N CYS A 414 -4.55 -11.21 -0.74
CA CYS A 414 -3.77 -10.21 -0.02
C CYS A 414 -3.24 -9.10 -0.92
N ALA A 415 -2.96 -7.95 -0.31
CA ALA A 415 -2.25 -6.85 -0.93
C ALA A 415 -1.19 -6.31 0.04
N GLY A 416 0.03 -6.11 -0.44
CA GLY A 416 1.16 -5.75 0.43
C GLY A 416 2.48 -5.74 -0.34
N LYS A 417 2.77 -4.63 -1.03
CA LYS A 417 4.00 -4.45 -1.84
C LYS A 417 4.30 -5.56 -2.88
N VAL A 418 3.31 -6.30 -3.36
CA VAL A 418 3.47 -7.35 -4.39
C VAL A 418 3.92 -6.75 -5.72
N ILE A 419 5.10 -7.12 -6.21
CA ILE A 419 5.62 -6.70 -7.53
C ILE A 419 6.36 -7.80 -8.29
N SER A 420 6.72 -8.91 -7.63
CA SER A 420 7.52 -9.99 -8.19
C SER A 420 6.85 -11.37 -8.02
N ALA A 421 7.35 -12.35 -8.76
CA ALA A 421 6.90 -13.73 -8.64
C ALA A 421 7.21 -14.34 -7.26
N PHE A 422 8.33 -13.95 -6.65
CA PHE A 422 8.70 -14.39 -5.30
C PHE A 422 7.74 -13.82 -4.25
N ASP A 423 7.30 -12.56 -4.39
CA ASP A 423 6.29 -11.99 -3.48
C ASP A 423 4.99 -12.80 -3.51
N ILE A 424 4.52 -13.19 -4.71
CA ILE A 424 3.30 -14.01 -4.87
C ILE A 424 3.50 -15.38 -4.23
N ALA A 425 4.60 -16.07 -4.55
CA ALA A 425 4.94 -17.38 -3.97
C ALA A 425 4.99 -17.32 -2.44
N ARG A 426 5.61 -16.27 -1.90
CA ARG A 426 5.71 -16.03 -0.47
C ARG A 426 4.34 -15.84 0.18
N TYR A 427 3.47 -15.01 -0.37
CA TYR A 427 2.15 -14.81 0.22
C TYR A 427 1.24 -16.04 0.09
N MET A 428 1.38 -16.84 -0.96
CA MET A 428 0.71 -18.13 -1.04
C MET A 428 1.20 -19.09 0.05
N ALA A 429 2.51 -19.10 0.33
CA ALA A 429 3.08 -19.86 1.45
C ALA A 429 2.53 -19.44 2.82
N LEU A 430 2.13 -18.17 2.97
CA LEU A 430 1.49 -17.62 4.17
C LEU A 430 -0.03 -17.88 4.22
N GLY A 431 -0.62 -18.42 3.16
CA GLY A 431 -2.01 -18.86 3.13
C GLY A 431 -2.95 -18.06 2.23
N ALA A 432 -2.44 -17.14 1.41
CA ALA A 432 -3.22 -16.47 0.36
C ALA A 432 -3.51 -17.42 -0.82
N ASP A 433 -4.70 -17.29 -1.40
CA ASP A 433 -5.12 -17.95 -2.64
C ASP A 433 -4.79 -17.11 -3.88
N TRP A 434 -4.76 -15.77 -3.75
CA TRP A 434 -4.28 -14.84 -4.79
C TRP A 434 -3.70 -13.56 -4.20
N CYS A 435 -3.01 -12.78 -5.04
CA CYS A 435 -2.41 -11.50 -4.70
C CYS A 435 -2.95 -10.36 -5.56
N ASN A 436 -3.12 -9.19 -4.94
CA ASN A 436 -3.48 -7.94 -5.60
C ASN A 436 -2.28 -6.96 -5.56
N ALA A 437 -2.01 -6.29 -6.67
CA ALA A 437 -0.99 -5.24 -6.74
C ALA A 437 -1.59 -3.89 -7.17
N GLY A 438 -1.38 -2.84 -6.38
CA GLY A 438 -1.69 -1.47 -6.78
C GLY A 438 -0.46 -0.82 -7.41
N ARG A 439 0.57 -0.58 -6.57
CA ARG A 439 1.80 0.12 -6.99
C ARG A 439 2.57 -0.59 -8.10
N GLY A 440 2.58 -1.92 -8.17
CA GLY A 440 3.17 -2.66 -9.29
C GLY A 440 2.57 -2.24 -10.63
N PHE A 441 1.23 -2.24 -10.74
CA PHE A 441 0.55 -1.77 -11.94
C PHE A 441 0.68 -0.26 -12.17
N MET A 442 0.77 0.57 -11.12
CA MET A 442 1.11 1.99 -11.28
C MET A 442 2.50 2.18 -11.90
N LEU A 443 3.50 1.41 -11.46
CA LEU A 443 4.85 1.42 -12.04
C LEU A 443 4.81 0.93 -13.50
N ALA A 444 4.03 -0.11 -13.82
CA ALA A 444 3.85 -0.59 -15.19
C ALA A 444 3.23 0.48 -16.11
N LEU A 445 2.28 1.28 -15.63
CA LEU A 445 1.75 2.46 -16.33
C LEU A 445 2.83 3.55 -16.57
N GLY A 446 3.88 3.59 -15.76
CA GLY A 446 4.93 4.62 -15.81
C GLY A 446 4.95 5.56 -14.62
N CYS A 447 4.38 5.19 -13.47
CA CYS A 447 4.66 5.88 -12.21
C CYS A 447 6.18 5.84 -11.96
N ILE A 448 6.74 6.97 -11.53
CA ILE A 448 8.17 7.08 -11.17
C ILE A 448 8.40 7.16 -9.66
N GLN A 449 7.36 6.99 -8.83
CA GLN A 449 7.44 7.16 -7.38
C GLN A 449 7.76 8.61 -6.96
N ALA A 450 7.20 9.61 -7.67
CA ALA A 450 7.38 11.04 -7.37
C ALA A 450 6.74 11.49 -6.04
N GLN A 451 5.81 10.70 -5.47
CA GLN A 451 5.11 10.97 -4.20
C GLN A 451 4.30 12.29 -4.14
N THR A 452 3.94 12.87 -5.28
CA THR A 452 3.12 14.09 -5.39
C THR A 452 1.64 13.81 -5.68
N CYS A 453 1.17 12.57 -5.47
CA CYS A 453 -0.15 12.09 -5.89
C CYS A 453 -1.34 12.94 -5.38
N HIS A 454 -1.25 13.42 -4.14
CA HIS A 454 -2.29 14.23 -3.49
C HIS A 454 -2.41 15.63 -4.10
N THR A 455 -1.34 16.15 -4.71
CA THR A 455 -1.28 17.51 -5.28
C THR A 455 -2.01 17.63 -6.62
N GLY A 456 -2.25 16.52 -7.31
CA GLY A 456 -2.73 16.51 -8.69
C GLY A 456 -1.65 16.85 -9.74
N ASN A 457 -0.41 17.15 -9.35
CA ASN A 457 0.67 17.51 -10.28
C ASN A 457 1.55 16.32 -10.70
N CYS A 458 0.94 15.14 -10.86
CA CYS A 458 1.67 13.94 -11.29
C CYS A 458 2.44 14.20 -12.60
N PRO A 459 3.77 13.99 -12.65
CA PRO A 459 4.56 14.29 -13.85
C PRO A 459 4.31 13.32 -15.00
N THR A 460 3.81 12.11 -14.71
CA THR A 460 3.59 11.05 -15.70
C THR A 460 2.14 10.83 -16.07
N GLY A 461 1.23 11.69 -15.58
CA GLY A 461 -0.20 11.60 -15.91
C GLY A 461 -0.98 10.51 -15.20
N VAL A 462 -0.39 9.78 -14.24
CA VAL A 462 -1.04 8.67 -13.53
C VAL A 462 -2.04 9.16 -12.47
N THR A 463 -1.64 10.10 -11.60
CA THR A 463 -2.44 10.54 -10.42
C THR A 463 -2.91 12.00 -10.52
N THR A 464 -3.44 12.39 -11.68
CA THR A 464 -3.86 13.78 -11.97
C THR A 464 -5.24 13.84 -12.62
N GLN A 465 -5.92 14.97 -12.44
CA GLN A 465 -7.15 15.31 -13.18
C GLN A 465 -6.92 16.40 -14.24
N ASP A 466 -5.69 16.90 -14.39
CA ASP A 466 -5.31 17.88 -15.42
C ASP A 466 -5.21 17.21 -16.80
N PRO A 467 -6.07 17.58 -17.78
CA PRO A 467 -6.05 16.98 -19.11
C PRO A 467 -4.70 17.06 -19.82
N GLN A 468 -3.93 18.14 -19.64
CA GLN A 468 -2.63 18.31 -20.29
C GLN A 468 -1.61 17.30 -19.76
N ARG A 469 -1.64 17.02 -18.44
CA ARG A 469 -0.77 16.01 -17.84
C ARG A 469 -1.21 14.60 -18.18
N GLN A 470 -2.52 14.36 -18.30
CA GLN A 470 -3.05 13.05 -18.67
C GLN A 470 -2.61 12.61 -20.07
N GLN A 471 -2.40 13.55 -21.00
CA GLN A 471 -1.93 13.26 -22.36
C GLN A 471 -0.57 12.54 -22.40
N ALA A 472 0.27 12.70 -21.37
CA ALA A 472 1.53 11.96 -21.25
C ALA A 472 1.32 10.43 -21.11
N LEU A 473 0.13 10.01 -20.66
CA LEU A 473 -0.24 8.61 -20.47
C LEU A 473 -1.03 8.09 -21.69
N VAL A 474 -0.32 7.61 -22.70
CA VAL A 474 -0.92 7.08 -23.94
C VAL A 474 -1.57 5.72 -23.69
N VAL A 475 -2.91 5.68 -23.69
CA VAL A 475 -3.72 4.51 -23.28
C VAL A 475 -3.35 3.22 -24.02
N PRO A 476 -3.23 3.17 -25.36
CA PRO A 476 -2.84 1.93 -26.05
C PRO A 476 -1.48 1.37 -25.62
N ASP A 477 -0.43 2.21 -25.53
CA ASP A 477 0.91 1.79 -25.05
C ASP A 477 0.85 1.30 -23.59
N LYS A 478 0.13 2.03 -22.73
CA LYS A 478 0.06 1.67 -21.30
C LYS A 478 -0.76 0.41 -21.05
N ALA A 479 -1.78 0.14 -21.85
CA ALA A 479 -2.54 -1.10 -21.77
C ALA A 479 -1.64 -2.32 -22.05
N GLU A 480 -0.84 -2.27 -23.12
CA GLU A 480 0.12 -3.35 -23.42
C GLU A 480 1.11 -3.57 -22.27
N ARG A 481 1.58 -2.47 -21.65
CA ARG A 481 2.49 -2.56 -20.51
C ARG A 481 1.87 -3.23 -19.30
N VAL A 482 0.60 -2.92 -19.01
CA VAL A 482 -0.17 -3.55 -17.94
C VAL A 482 -0.32 -5.05 -18.21
N THR A 483 -0.68 -5.45 -19.45
CA THR A 483 -0.79 -6.86 -19.84
C THR A 483 0.54 -7.59 -19.75
N ARG A 484 1.63 -7.02 -20.29
CA ARG A 484 2.97 -7.64 -20.23
C ARG A 484 3.50 -7.78 -18.80
N PHE A 485 3.27 -6.78 -17.94
CA PHE A 485 3.69 -6.87 -16.54
C PHE A 485 3.03 -8.05 -15.82
N HIS A 486 1.71 -8.23 -16.02
CA HIS A 486 0.99 -9.39 -15.49
C HIS A 486 1.53 -10.69 -16.08
N HIS A 487 1.58 -10.81 -17.41
CA HIS A 487 2.03 -12.00 -18.13
C HIS A 487 3.43 -12.45 -17.72
N HIS A 488 4.44 -11.57 -17.81
CA HIS A 488 5.82 -11.93 -17.46
C HIS A 488 6.00 -12.20 -15.96
N THR A 489 5.16 -11.62 -15.10
CA THR A 489 5.18 -11.94 -13.67
C THR A 489 4.65 -13.35 -13.42
N LEU A 490 3.60 -13.77 -14.13
CA LEU A 490 3.10 -15.14 -14.06
C LEU A 490 4.03 -16.16 -14.72
N GLU A 491 4.73 -15.80 -15.80
CA GLU A 491 5.77 -16.67 -16.39
C GLU A 491 6.91 -16.92 -15.39
N ALA A 492 7.41 -15.88 -14.73
CA ALA A 492 8.41 -16.02 -13.68
C ALA A 492 7.87 -16.83 -12.47
N LEU A 493 6.58 -16.71 -12.15
CA LEU A 493 5.94 -17.54 -11.12
C LEU A 493 5.90 -19.01 -11.56
N LYS A 494 5.55 -19.30 -12.82
CA LYS A 494 5.59 -20.65 -13.38
C LYS A 494 6.98 -21.26 -13.25
N GLU A 495 8.02 -20.51 -13.59
CA GLU A 495 9.41 -20.97 -13.45
C GLU A 495 9.77 -21.27 -11.99
N LEU A 496 9.36 -20.44 -11.03
CA LEU A 496 9.58 -20.71 -9.61
C LEU A 496 8.83 -21.96 -9.12
N VAL A 497 7.57 -22.14 -9.54
CA VAL A 497 6.76 -23.33 -9.20
C VAL A 497 7.40 -24.59 -9.77
N GLN A 498 7.87 -24.53 -11.02
CA GLN A 498 8.59 -25.63 -11.67
C GLN A 498 9.88 -25.95 -10.96
N ALA A 499 10.69 -24.93 -10.64
CA ALA A 499 11.94 -25.08 -9.91
C ALA A 499 11.72 -25.71 -8.53
N ALA A 500 10.61 -25.40 -7.85
CA ALA A 500 10.22 -26.03 -6.58
C ALA A 500 9.69 -27.47 -6.75
N GLY A 501 9.49 -27.95 -7.98
CA GLY A 501 8.93 -29.28 -8.26
C GLY A 501 7.42 -29.39 -8.05
N LEU A 502 6.70 -28.26 -8.07
CA LEU A 502 5.27 -28.18 -7.79
C LEU A 502 4.46 -28.03 -9.09
N GLU A 503 3.16 -28.29 -9.02
CA GLU A 503 2.25 -28.22 -10.16
C GLU A 503 1.37 -26.95 -10.19
N HIS A 504 1.17 -26.33 -9.04
CA HIS A 504 0.38 -25.10 -8.90
C HIS A 504 0.93 -24.25 -7.75
N PRO A 505 0.94 -22.91 -7.84
CA PRO A 505 1.50 -22.08 -6.79
C PRO A 505 0.72 -22.16 -5.46
N GLN A 506 -0.54 -22.61 -5.45
CA GLN A 506 -1.27 -22.94 -4.20
C GLN A 506 -0.68 -24.13 -3.41
N GLN A 507 0.19 -24.93 -4.03
CA GLN A 507 0.92 -26.00 -3.31
C GLN A 507 2.13 -25.46 -2.55
N ILE A 508 2.52 -24.20 -2.78
CA ILE A 508 3.61 -23.57 -2.04
C ILE A 508 3.13 -23.34 -0.62
N THR A 509 3.75 -24.03 0.32
CA THR A 509 3.59 -23.85 1.76
C THR A 509 4.82 -23.21 2.39
N ALA A 510 4.71 -22.76 3.64
CA ALA A 510 5.83 -22.23 4.42
C ALA A 510 7.02 -23.21 4.59
N HIS A 511 6.87 -24.50 4.26
CA HIS A 511 7.99 -25.45 4.23
C HIS A 511 8.94 -25.28 3.04
N HIS A 512 8.50 -24.61 1.98
CA HIS A 512 9.31 -24.40 0.78
C HIS A 512 10.23 -23.18 0.89
N ILE A 513 9.94 -22.28 1.84
CA ILE A 513 10.67 -21.03 2.03
C ILE A 513 11.59 -21.17 3.23
N VAL A 514 12.85 -20.79 3.05
CA VAL A 514 13.85 -20.71 4.11
C VAL A 514 14.12 -19.25 4.41
N ARG A 515 14.33 -18.92 5.68
CA ARG A 515 14.75 -17.61 6.14
C ARG A 515 16.04 -17.69 6.93
N ARG A 516 16.96 -16.78 6.66
CA ARG A 516 18.13 -16.56 7.51
C ARG A 516 17.72 -15.82 8.78
N VAL A 517 17.91 -16.45 9.94
CA VAL A 517 17.54 -15.89 11.25
C VAL A 517 18.72 -15.16 11.88
N THR A 518 19.92 -15.68 11.70
CA THR A 518 21.19 -15.06 12.12
C THR A 518 22.27 -15.39 11.08
N ASP A 519 23.50 -14.91 11.28
CA ASP A 519 24.62 -15.20 10.39
C ASP A 519 24.91 -16.71 10.27
N THR A 520 24.62 -17.49 11.32
CA THR A 520 24.90 -18.93 11.38
C THR A 520 23.66 -19.82 11.35
N GLU A 521 22.46 -19.24 11.46
CA GLU A 521 21.21 -20.00 11.58
C GLU A 521 20.23 -19.68 10.46
N VAL A 522 19.76 -20.75 9.81
CA VAL A 522 18.68 -20.71 8.82
C VAL A 522 17.56 -21.63 9.28
N ARG A 523 16.31 -21.21 9.10
CA ARG A 523 15.13 -22.00 9.47
C ARG A 523 14.12 -22.01 8.33
N LEU A 524 13.36 -23.09 8.24
CA LEU A 524 12.16 -23.09 7.40
C LEU A 524 11.19 -22.07 7.95
N LEU A 525 10.50 -21.37 7.06
CA LEU A 525 9.52 -20.37 7.43
C LEU A 525 8.40 -21.02 8.26
N SER A 526 8.04 -22.28 7.97
CA SER A 526 7.10 -23.07 8.78
C SER A 526 7.48 -23.20 10.26
N ASN A 527 8.77 -23.12 10.62
CA ASN A 527 9.22 -23.17 12.03
C ASN A 527 9.22 -21.81 12.71
N LEU A 528 9.05 -20.73 11.96
CA LEU A 528 9.08 -19.35 12.46
C LEU A 528 7.68 -18.75 12.61
N LEU A 529 6.70 -19.32 11.91
CA LEU A 529 5.38 -18.73 11.78
C LEU A 529 4.33 -19.41 12.67
N LEU A 530 3.31 -18.62 12.99
CA LEU A 530 2.10 -19.09 13.64
C LEU A 530 1.43 -20.19 12.80
N GLN A 531 1.16 -21.33 13.42
CA GLN A 531 0.38 -22.43 12.84
C GLN A 531 -0.67 -22.91 13.86
N VAL A 532 -1.88 -23.17 13.37
CA VAL A 532 -3.02 -23.64 14.17
C VAL A 532 -3.67 -24.81 13.45
N GLU A 533 -4.00 -25.86 14.20
CA GLU A 533 -4.70 -27.02 13.65
C GLU A 533 -6.16 -26.71 13.28
N ALA A 534 -6.70 -27.47 12.33
CA ALA A 534 -8.08 -27.26 11.90
C ALA A 534 -9.05 -27.53 13.07
N GLY A 535 -9.95 -26.57 13.33
CA GLY A 535 -10.94 -26.68 14.42
C GLY A 535 -10.41 -26.38 15.82
N ALA A 536 -9.13 -26.03 15.99
CA ALA A 536 -8.54 -25.81 17.31
C ALA A 536 -9.18 -24.66 18.11
N LEU A 537 -9.79 -23.66 17.46
CA LEU A 537 -10.51 -22.56 18.13
C LEU A 537 -11.91 -22.95 18.64
N LEU A 538 -12.40 -24.14 18.28
CA LEU A 538 -13.67 -24.68 18.74
C LEU A 538 -13.52 -25.51 20.03
N GLY A 539 -12.28 -25.78 20.44
CA GLY A 539 -11.94 -26.52 21.66
C GLY A 539 -11.37 -25.63 22.78
N PRO A 540 -10.70 -26.23 23.77
CA PRO A 540 -9.99 -25.51 24.83
C PRO A 540 -8.89 -24.61 24.25
N LEU A 541 -8.72 -23.41 24.84
CA LEU A 541 -7.78 -22.42 24.33
C LEU A 541 -6.36 -22.56 24.92
N ASP A 542 -6.17 -23.37 25.96
CA ASP A 542 -4.96 -23.36 26.80
C ASP A 542 -3.66 -23.64 26.02
N GLU A 543 -3.73 -24.48 25.01
CA GLU A 543 -2.61 -24.89 24.15
C GLU A 543 -2.43 -23.97 22.93
N LEU A 544 -3.33 -23.00 22.73
CA LEU A 544 -3.26 -22.11 21.57
C LEU A 544 -2.25 -20.97 21.78
N PRO A 545 -1.71 -20.41 20.69
CA PRO A 545 -0.87 -19.23 20.74
C PRO A 545 -1.51 -18.06 21.49
N THR A 546 -0.68 -17.28 22.19
CA THR A 546 -1.09 -16.21 23.12
C THR A 546 -2.13 -15.26 22.55
N VAL A 547 -2.03 -14.90 21.27
CA VAL A 547 -3.01 -14.00 20.61
C VAL A 547 -4.44 -14.54 20.68
N PHE A 548 -4.64 -15.85 20.49
CA PHE A 548 -5.97 -16.45 20.59
C PHE A 548 -6.43 -16.53 22.03
N ARG A 549 -5.57 -17.00 22.94
CA ARG A 549 -5.88 -17.11 24.37
C ARG A 549 -6.33 -15.80 25.00
N LEU A 550 -5.64 -14.71 24.66
CA LEU A 550 -5.92 -13.40 25.24
C LEU A 550 -7.10 -12.70 24.59
N TYR A 551 -7.20 -12.71 23.26
CA TYR A 551 -8.16 -11.85 22.56
C TYR A 551 -9.42 -12.59 22.07
N TRP A 552 -9.39 -13.92 21.87
CA TRP A 552 -10.59 -14.68 21.47
C TRP A 552 -11.70 -14.59 22.51
N PRO A 553 -11.44 -14.67 23.83
CA PRO A 553 -12.49 -14.49 24.84
C PRO A 553 -13.09 -13.09 24.86
N LEU A 554 -12.32 -12.05 24.50
CA LEU A 554 -12.77 -10.66 24.50
C LEU A 554 -13.70 -10.33 23.32
N ALA A 555 -13.72 -11.16 22.29
CA ALA A 555 -14.51 -10.93 21.08
C ALA A 555 -15.98 -11.32 21.25
N SER A 556 -16.90 -10.54 20.70
CA SER A 556 -18.33 -10.86 20.65
C SER A 556 -18.87 -10.77 19.23
N ALA A 557 -19.76 -11.67 18.83
CA ALA A 557 -20.44 -11.56 17.54
C ALA A 557 -21.36 -10.32 17.45
N ASP A 558 -21.82 -9.80 18.60
CA ASP A 558 -22.79 -8.71 18.67
C ASP A 558 -22.13 -7.33 18.82
N SER A 559 -20.79 -7.25 18.89
CA SER A 559 -20.08 -5.97 19.05
C SER A 559 -18.63 -6.05 18.57
N PHE A 560 -18.17 -5.01 17.88
CA PHE A 560 -16.75 -4.83 17.56
C PHE A 560 -15.91 -4.41 18.78
N ARG A 561 -16.54 -3.95 19.87
CA ARG A 561 -15.82 -3.60 21.09
C ARG A 561 -15.37 -4.86 21.83
N ALA A 562 -14.19 -4.80 22.44
CA ALA A 562 -13.76 -5.82 23.38
C ALA A 562 -14.75 -5.90 24.56
N GLN A 563 -15.13 -7.12 24.93
CA GLN A 563 -15.83 -7.38 26.17
C GLN A 563 -14.90 -7.20 27.36
N GLU A 564 -15.44 -6.82 28.52
CA GLU A 564 -14.68 -6.83 29.75
C GLU A 564 -14.16 -8.25 30.02
N ALA A 565 -12.88 -8.36 30.36
CA ALA A 565 -12.30 -9.64 30.70
C ALA A 565 -13.07 -10.23 31.89
N VAL A 566 -13.74 -11.37 31.69
CA VAL A 566 -14.18 -12.18 32.83
C VAL A 566 -12.91 -12.51 33.61
N PRO A 567 -12.80 -12.16 34.91
CA PRO A 567 -11.57 -12.39 35.66
C PRO A 567 -11.32 -13.90 35.76
N GLY A 568 -10.48 -14.41 34.86
CA GLY A 568 -9.93 -15.75 34.94
C GLY A 568 -8.89 -15.81 36.07
N PRO A 569 -8.63 -17.00 36.64
CA PRO A 569 -7.59 -17.15 37.65
C PRO A 569 -6.25 -16.67 37.07
N ALA A 570 -5.55 -15.84 37.83
CA ALA A 570 -4.25 -15.31 37.45
C ALA A 570 -3.34 -16.45 36.96
N PRO A 571 -2.56 -16.24 35.89
CA PRO A 571 -1.63 -17.26 35.43
C PRO A 571 -0.72 -17.63 36.60
N GLN A 572 -0.73 -18.91 36.99
CA GLN A 572 0.26 -19.44 37.91
C GLN A 572 1.60 -19.30 37.22
N HIS A 573 2.36 -18.28 37.60
CA HIS A 573 3.78 -18.23 37.28
C HIS A 573 4.42 -19.47 37.88
N ALA A 574 4.71 -20.46 37.04
CA ALA A 574 5.68 -21.50 37.37
C ALA A 574 6.96 -20.76 37.79
N GLY A 575 7.37 -20.98 39.04
CA GLY A 575 8.43 -20.23 39.69
C GLY A 575 9.72 -20.25 38.88
N ALA A 576 9.99 -19.18 38.15
CA ALA A 576 11.32 -18.76 37.82
C ALA A 576 11.75 -17.80 38.92
N THR A 577 12.42 -18.33 39.94
CA THR A 577 13.22 -17.52 40.86
C THR A 577 14.20 -16.68 40.04
N LEU A 578 13.93 -15.38 39.94
CA LEU A 578 14.92 -14.40 39.50
C LEU A 578 16.15 -14.54 40.44
N PRO A 579 17.37 -14.71 39.92
CA PRO A 579 18.54 -14.70 40.77
C PRO A 579 18.70 -13.29 41.35
N THR A 580 18.55 -13.20 42.67
CA THR A 580 18.88 -12.02 43.47
C THR A 580 20.37 -11.74 43.27
N ALA A 581 20.69 -10.76 42.42
CA ALA A 581 22.04 -10.25 42.29
C ALA A 581 22.40 -9.52 43.60
N VAL A 582 23.09 -10.25 44.48
CA VAL A 582 23.77 -9.69 45.65
C VAL A 582 24.90 -8.79 45.13
N LEU A 583 24.69 -7.48 45.22
CA LEU A 583 25.75 -6.48 45.05
C LEU A 583 26.69 -6.59 46.26
N ALA A 584 27.80 -7.32 46.09
CA ALA A 584 28.93 -7.27 47.01
C ALA A 584 29.75 -5.99 46.75
N PRO A 585 30.18 -5.27 47.82
CA PRO A 585 31.00 -4.08 47.67
C PRO A 585 32.43 -4.47 47.30
N ARG A 586 32.95 -3.95 46.19
CA ARG A 586 34.37 -4.08 45.83
C ARG A 586 35.20 -3.18 46.75
N SER A 587 35.97 -3.80 47.64
CA SER A 587 37.11 -3.20 48.32
C SER A 587 38.26 -3.01 47.34
N SER A 588 38.89 -1.85 47.46
CA SER A 588 40.17 -1.46 46.86
C SER A 588 41.31 -2.46 47.10
N LEU A 589 42.01 -2.83 46.03
CA LEU A 589 43.48 -2.88 45.91
C LEU A 589 43.86 -3.08 44.44
#